data_AF-A0A822FB24-F1
#
_entry.id   AF-A0A822FB24-F1
#
_cell.length_a   1.000
_cell.length_b   1.000
_cell.length_c   1.000
_cell.angle_alpha   90.00
_cell.angle_beta   90.00
_cell.angle_gamma   90.00
#
_symmetry.space_group_name_H-M   'P 1'
#
loop_
_entity.id
_entity.type
_entity.pdbx_description
1 polymer ?
#
loop_
_entity_poly.entity_id
_entity_poly.type
_entity_poly.pdbx_seq_one_letter_code
_entity_poly.pdbx_strand_id
1 'polypeptide(L)'
;RKTTIIQQQVTKAIHLIRLAADEIITSPRTASKDLAKTVLTIDDTEQLLDDLKLLFRTSEYDEQVRLLTLAPSDWERVQTEKFFNCNQWQARKALELRESFGFLAKVTHFAGNFPIDPEIVKEIKNFYQDDGVTRQTSNKKEVIHVNKQSIPIRYMSLTVAQAYTLFIQKL
;
A
#
# COMPACT_ATOMS: atom_id res chain seq x y z
N ARG A 1 39.39 -67.32 6.76
CA ARG A 1 38.25 -67.05 5.84
C ARG A 1 37.44 -65.83 6.27
N LYS A 2 36.92 -65.74 7.51
CA LYS A 2 36.16 -64.56 7.98
C LYS A 2 36.95 -63.25 7.95
N THR A 3 38.22 -63.28 8.38
CA THR A 3 39.14 -62.12 8.36
C THR A 3 39.41 -61.57 6.96
N THR A 4 39.55 -62.45 5.97
CA THR A 4 39.81 -62.07 4.57
C THR A 4 38.61 -61.40 3.93
N ILE A 5 37.40 -61.86 4.25
CA ILE A 5 36.14 -61.27 3.78
C ILE A 5 35.94 -59.87 4.41
N ILE A 6 36.24 -59.73 5.70
CA ILE A 6 36.18 -58.43 6.40
C ILE A 6 37.17 -57.45 5.79
N GLN A 7 38.41 -57.88 5.53
CA GLN A 7 39.41 -57.03 4.86
C GLN A 7 38.95 -56.57 3.48
N GLN A 8 38.36 -57.45 2.66
CA GLN A 8 37.81 -57.08 1.35
C GLN A 8 36.66 -56.07 1.46
N GLN A 9 35.79 -56.21 2.45
CA GLN A 9 34.69 -55.27 2.69
C GLN A 9 35.22 -53.89 3.14
N VAL A 10 36.21 -53.86 4.02
CA VAL A 10 36.87 -52.62 4.47
C VAL A 10 37.54 -51.91 3.29
N THR A 11 38.26 -52.64 2.43
CA THR A 11 38.90 -52.05 1.24
C THR A 11 37.86 -51.46 0.27
N LYS A 12 36.74 -52.15 0.06
CA LYS A 12 35.63 -51.63 -0.75
C LYS A 12 35.02 -50.37 -0.14
N ALA A 13 34.80 -50.36 1.17
CA ALA A 13 34.26 -49.19 1.87
C ALA A 13 35.20 -47.98 1.76
N ILE A 14 36.51 -48.17 1.94
CA ILE A 14 37.51 -47.11 1.78
C ILE A 14 37.51 -46.57 0.34
N HIS A 15 37.41 -47.44 -0.66
CA HIS A 15 37.34 -47.01 -2.06
C HIS A 15 36.08 -46.19 -2.35
N LEU A 16 34.92 -46.62 -1.85
CA LEU A 16 33.66 -45.89 -2.01
C LEU A 16 33.70 -44.52 -1.31
N ILE A 17 34.30 -44.44 -0.13
CA ILE A 17 34.50 -43.17 0.59
C ILE A 17 35.42 -42.24 -0.21
N ARG A 18 36.50 -42.75 -0.80
CA ARG A 18 37.39 -41.95 -1.66
C ARG A 18 36.68 -41.44 -2.90
N LEU A 19 35.91 -42.28 -3.59
CA LEU A 19 35.12 -41.86 -4.75
C LEU A 19 34.09 -40.79 -4.38
N ALA A 20 33.39 -40.97 -3.25
CA ALA A 20 32.45 -39.97 -2.75
C ALA A 20 33.15 -38.65 -2.35
N ALA A 21 34.35 -38.72 -1.76
CA ALA A 21 35.13 -37.55 -1.42
C ALA A 21 35.64 -36.82 -2.67
N ASP A 22 36.13 -37.56 -3.66
CA ASP A 22 36.58 -37.00 -4.94
C ASP A 22 35.41 -36.37 -5.71
N GLU A 23 34.22 -36.97 -5.67
CA GLU A 23 33.00 -36.40 -6.24
C GLU A 23 32.56 -35.10 -5.52
N ILE A 24 32.74 -35.00 -4.19
CA ILE A 24 32.50 -33.77 -3.41
C ILE A 24 33.55 -32.69 -3.71
N ILE A 25 34.81 -33.06 -3.96
CA ILE A 25 35.90 -32.12 -4.26
C ILE A 25 35.81 -31.62 -5.71
N THR A 26 35.47 -32.49 -6.66
CA THR A 26 35.40 -32.16 -8.09
C THR A 26 34.06 -31.58 -8.53
N SER A 27 32.98 -31.90 -7.81
CA SER A 27 31.69 -31.22 -7.94
C SER A 27 31.44 -30.45 -6.66
N PRO A 28 31.78 -29.15 -6.59
CA PRO A 28 31.17 -28.29 -5.59
C PRO A 28 29.68 -28.29 -5.89
N ARG A 29 28.94 -29.22 -5.26
CA ARG A 29 27.48 -29.23 -5.16
C ARG A 29 27.07 -27.80 -4.82
N THR A 30 26.54 -27.11 -5.83
CA THR A 30 25.39 -26.18 -5.85
C THR A 30 24.78 -25.78 -4.49
N ALA A 31 25.61 -25.40 -3.53
CA ALA A 31 25.26 -24.84 -2.22
C ALA A 31 25.97 -23.50 -1.99
N SER A 32 26.79 -23.07 -2.95
CA SER A 32 27.42 -21.74 -2.96
C SER A 32 26.91 -20.82 -4.06
N LYS A 33 26.00 -21.28 -4.94
CA LYS A 33 25.37 -20.37 -5.93
C LYS A 33 24.36 -19.41 -5.29
N ASP A 34 23.73 -19.79 -4.18
CA ASP A 34 22.69 -18.98 -3.54
C ASP A 34 23.21 -17.97 -2.51
N LEU A 35 24.48 -18.03 -2.11
CA LEU A 35 25.12 -17.02 -1.24
C LEU A 35 26.02 -16.02 -2.00
N ALA A 36 26.30 -16.26 -3.29
CA ALA A 36 27.29 -15.48 -4.05
C ALA A 36 26.73 -14.21 -4.70
N LYS A 37 25.43 -13.92 -4.58
CA LYS A 37 24.82 -12.67 -5.07
C LYS A 37 24.20 -11.86 -3.92
N THR A 38 24.98 -11.63 -2.87
CA THR A 38 24.59 -10.71 -1.77
C THR A 38 24.89 -9.26 -2.08
N VAL A 39 25.64 -8.99 -3.16
CA VAL A 39 26.01 -7.65 -3.61
C VAL A 39 25.36 -7.39 -4.96
N LEU A 40 24.49 -6.37 -5.02
CA LEU A 40 23.93 -5.89 -6.28
C LEU A 40 25.06 -5.29 -7.14
N THR A 41 25.20 -5.79 -8.36
CA THR A 41 26.09 -5.17 -9.35
C THR A 41 25.40 -3.97 -9.99
N ILE A 42 26.18 -3.11 -10.64
CA ILE A 42 25.64 -1.98 -11.42
C ILE A 42 24.69 -2.52 -12.51
N ASP A 43 25.11 -3.55 -13.25
CA ASP A 43 24.29 -4.21 -14.26
C ASP A 43 22.95 -4.73 -13.70
N ASP A 44 22.95 -5.30 -12.50
CA ASP A 44 21.72 -5.76 -11.84
C ASP A 44 20.78 -4.58 -11.53
N THR A 45 21.32 -3.43 -11.12
CA THR A 45 20.52 -2.23 -10.87
C THR A 45 19.99 -1.60 -12.14
N GLU A 46 20.78 -1.59 -13.22
CA GLU A 46 20.34 -1.10 -14.53
C GLU A 46 19.20 -1.96 -15.08
N GLN A 47 19.34 -3.29 -15.00
CA GLN A 47 18.29 -4.22 -15.41
C GLN A 47 17.00 -4.00 -14.61
N LEU A 48 17.09 -3.84 -13.28
CA LEU A 48 15.92 -3.57 -12.44
C LEU A 48 15.22 -2.25 -12.81
N LEU A 49 15.99 -1.20 -13.14
CA LEU A 49 15.44 0.08 -13.55
C LEU A 49 14.78 0.00 -14.93
N ASP A 50 15.34 -0.78 -15.85
CA ASP A 50 14.77 -0.99 -17.18
C ASP A 50 13.49 -1.82 -17.12
N ASP A 51 13.46 -2.89 -16.31
CA ASP A 51 12.26 -3.67 -16.06
C ASP A 51 11.15 -2.83 -15.41
N LEU A 52 11.53 -1.91 -14.51
CA LEU A 52 10.60 -0.97 -13.89
C LEU A 52 10.04 0.06 -14.89
N LYS A 53 10.86 0.56 -15.82
CA LYS A 53 10.39 1.42 -16.92
C LYS A 53 9.49 0.65 -17.88
N LEU A 54 9.78 -0.63 -18.14
CA LEU A 54 8.93 -1.49 -18.93
C LEU A 54 7.57 -1.67 -18.26
N LEU A 55 7.56 -2.02 -16.97
CA LEU A 55 6.35 -2.17 -16.17
C LEU A 55 5.51 -0.89 -16.18
N PHE A 56 6.15 0.27 -16.03
CA PHE A 56 5.47 1.58 -16.13
C PHE A 56 4.78 1.75 -17.48
N ARG A 57 5.45 1.46 -18.59
CA ARG A 57 4.89 1.62 -19.95
C ARG A 57 3.71 0.69 -20.22
N THR A 58 3.72 -0.52 -19.67
CA THR A 58 2.64 -1.50 -19.85
C THR A 58 1.49 -1.34 -18.87
N SER A 59 1.66 -0.51 -17.83
CA SER A 59 0.68 -0.30 -16.78
C SER A 59 -0.41 0.68 -17.18
N GLU A 60 -1.57 0.56 -16.53
CA GLU A 60 -2.65 1.55 -16.62
C GLU A 60 -2.27 2.85 -15.91
N TYR A 61 -3.01 3.92 -16.20
CA TYR A 61 -2.71 5.27 -15.73
C TYR A 61 -2.54 5.37 -14.20
N ASP A 62 -3.36 4.69 -13.40
CA ASP A 62 -3.26 4.79 -11.94
C ASP A 62 -2.02 4.08 -11.40
N GLU A 63 -1.71 2.92 -11.96
CA GLU A 63 -0.52 2.17 -11.58
C GLU A 63 0.74 2.89 -12.07
N GLN A 64 0.69 3.56 -13.23
CA GLN A 64 1.74 4.49 -13.66
C GLN A 64 2.01 5.57 -12.63
N VAL A 65 0.98 6.27 -12.15
CA VAL A 65 1.13 7.33 -11.12
C VAL A 65 1.67 6.75 -9.82
N ARG A 66 1.21 5.56 -9.42
CA ARG A 66 1.72 4.85 -8.25
C ARG A 66 3.19 4.47 -8.39
N LEU A 67 3.61 3.96 -9.55
CA LEU A 67 5.00 3.60 -9.82
C LEU A 67 5.91 4.84 -9.83
N LEU A 68 5.43 6.00 -10.27
CA LEU A 68 6.20 7.26 -10.21
C LEU A 68 6.52 7.70 -8.78
N THR A 69 5.76 7.23 -7.76
CA THR A 69 6.09 7.48 -6.35
C THR A 69 7.40 6.79 -5.90
N LEU A 70 7.91 5.85 -6.70
CA LEU A 70 9.21 5.18 -6.49
C LEU A 70 10.41 6.07 -6.79
N ALA A 71 10.22 7.18 -7.51
CA ALA A 71 11.30 8.13 -7.79
C ALA A 71 11.98 8.57 -6.48
N PRO A 72 13.27 8.92 -6.48
CA PRO A 72 13.93 9.51 -5.30
C PRO A 72 13.20 10.73 -4.74
N SER A 73 13.28 10.95 -3.42
CA SER A 73 12.62 12.09 -2.74
C SER A 73 13.14 13.45 -3.20
N ASP A 74 14.42 13.47 -3.59
CA ASP A 74 15.13 14.69 -3.96
C ASP A 74 14.87 15.07 -5.43
N TRP A 75 14.08 14.27 -6.15
CA TRP A 75 13.76 14.54 -7.54
C TRP A 75 12.61 15.52 -7.68
N GLU A 76 12.86 16.56 -8.46
CA GLU A 76 11.83 17.47 -8.91
C GLU A 76 11.01 16.87 -10.05
N ARG A 77 9.84 17.47 -10.31
CA ARG A 77 8.90 17.07 -11.36
C ARG A 77 9.57 16.84 -12.73
N VAL A 78 10.50 17.71 -13.11
CA VAL A 78 11.20 17.65 -14.41
C VAL A 78 12.15 16.45 -14.49
N GLN A 79 12.80 16.08 -13.38
CA GLN A 79 13.71 14.92 -13.36
C GLN A 79 12.92 13.63 -13.48
N THR A 80 11.83 13.51 -12.73
CA THR A 80 10.92 12.36 -12.78
C THR A 80 10.29 12.20 -14.16
N GLU A 81 9.84 13.31 -14.77
CA GLU A 81 9.30 13.31 -16.14
C GLU A 81 10.33 12.77 -17.14
N LYS A 82 11.56 13.29 -17.13
CA LYS A 82 12.60 12.88 -18.08
C LYS A 82 13.03 11.43 -17.88
N PHE A 83 13.13 10.96 -16.63
CA PHE A 83 13.58 9.59 -16.35
C PHE A 83 12.55 8.54 -16.79
N PHE A 84 11.27 8.77 -16.50
CA PHE A 84 10.19 7.85 -16.84
C PHE A 84 9.55 8.11 -18.22
N ASN A 85 9.89 9.23 -18.85
CA ASN A 85 9.27 9.73 -20.08
C ASN A 85 7.74 9.81 -19.96
N CYS A 86 7.27 10.42 -18.87
CA CYS A 86 5.85 10.58 -18.55
C CYS A 86 5.38 12.03 -18.72
N ASN A 87 4.08 12.31 -18.55
CA ASN A 87 3.57 13.68 -18.60
C ASN A 87 3.94 14.44 -17.30
N GLN A 88 4.31 15.71 -17.40
CA GLN A 88 4.52 16.63 -16.26
C GLN A 88 3.39 16.56 -15.22
N TRP A 89 2.14 16.43 -15.68
CA TRP A 89 1.00 16.30 -14.77
C TRP A 89 1.01 14.98 -13.97
N GLN A 90 1.39 13.86 -14.59
CA GLN A 90 1.53 12.57 -13.89
C GLN A 90 2.66 12.64 -12.85
N ALA A 91 3.80 13.23 -13.22
CA ALA A 91 4.93 13.42 -12.30
C ALA A 91 4.53 14.28 -11.09
N ARG A 92 3.79 15.39 -11.32
CA ARG A 92 3.26 16.23 -10.24
C ARG A 92 2.33 15.43 -9.32
N LYS A 93 1.35 14.74 -9.90
CA LYS A 93 0.36 13.97 -9.13
C LYS A 93 1.03 12.88 -8.28
N ALA A 94 2.07 12.22 -8.80
CA ALA A 94 2.83 11.23 -8.07
C ALA A 94 3.61 11.82 -6.88
N LEU A 95 4.20 13.01 -7.04
CA LEU A 95 4.87 13.71 -5.94
C LEU A 95 3.87 14.07 -4.83
N GLU A 96 2.74 14.70 -5.17
CA GLU A 96 1.68 15.05 -4.20
C GLU A 96 1.12 13.80 -3.50
N LEU A 97 0.94 12.70 -4.26
CA LEU A 97 0.46 11.43 -3.72
C LEU A 97 1.47 10.82 -2.74
N ARG A 98 2.77 10.93 -3.02
CA ARG A 98 3.83 10.44 -2.13
C ARG A 98 3.95 11.28 -0.86
N GLU A 99 3.84 12.61 -0.97
CA GLU A 99 3.86 13.50 0.20
C GLU A 99 2.69 13.22 1.14
N SER A 100 1.51 12.95 0.57
CA SER A 100 0.28 12.72 1.34
C SER A 100 0.17 11.31 1.93
N PHE A 101 0.54 10.28 1.16
CA PHE A 101 0.25 8.88 1.50
C PHE A 101 1.48 7.96 1.52
N GLY A 102 2.67 8.47 1.16
CA GLY A 102 3.93 7.74 1.19
C GLY A 102 4.24 6.94 -0.07
N PHE A 103 5.17 5.99 0.09
CA PHE A 103 5.74 5.20 -0.99
C PHE A 103 4.75 4.15 -1.52
N LEU A 104 4.64 4.01 -2.85
CA LEU A 104 3.69 3.11 -3.53
C LEU A 104 2.22 3.32 -3.12
N ALA A 105 1.86 4.56 -2.78
CA ALA A 105 0.50 4.94 -2.50
C ALA A 105 -0.43 4.69 -3.69
N LYS A 106 -1.64 4.20 -3.42
CA LYS A 106 -2.66 3.96 -4.46
C LYS A 106 -3.39 5.25 -4.78
N VAL A 107 -3.66 5.47 -6.06
CA VAL A 107 -4.53 6.56 -6.49
C VAL A 107 -5.93 6.29 -5.97
N THR A 108 -6.44 7.19 -5.13
CA THR A 108 -7.81 7.12 -4.64
C THR A 108 -8.73 7.79 -5.64
N HIS A 109 -9.71 7.05 -6.16
CA HIS A 109 -10.80 7.63 -6.95
C HIS A 109 -12.00 7.87 -6.05
N PHE A 110 -12.50 9.10 -6.05
CA PHE A 110 -13.80 9.39 -5.46
C PHE A 110 -14.86 9.23 -6.55
N ALA A 111 -15.64 8.16 -6.48
CA ALA A 111 -16.79 7.97 -7.35
C ALA A 111 -17.91 8.92 -6.93
N GLY A 112 -18.01 10.06 -7.61
CA GLY A 112 -19.16 10.99 -7.56
C GLY A 112 -19.23 11.91 -6.34
N ASN A 113 -18.96 11.40 -5.14
CA ASN A 113 -19.05 12.19 -3.90
C ASN A 113 -17.67 12.47 -3.32
N PHE A 114 -17.24 13.73 -3.40
CA PHE A 114 -16.17 14.20 -2.54
C PHE A 114 -16.62 14.07 -1.08
N PRO A 115 -15.79 13.53 -0.18
CA PRO A 115 -16.08 13.58 1.23
C PRO A 115 -16.18 15.05 1.65
N ILE A 116 -17.35 15.42 2.19
CA ILE A 116 -17.55 16.75 2.74
C ILE A 116 -16.53 16.95 3.85
N ASP A 117 -15.94 18.14 3.93
CA ASP A 117 -14.99 18.51 4.95
C ASP A 117 -15.54 18.11 6.35
N PRO A 118 -14.78 17.36 7.16
CA PRO A 118 -15.22 16.97 8.50
C PRO A 118 -15.62 18.17 9.38
N GLU A 119 -15.01 19.35 9.18
CA GLU A 119 -15.39 20.57 9.89
C GLU A 119 -16.79 21.05 9.49
N ILE A 120 -17.11 21.08 8.20
CA ILE A 120 -18.43 21.43 7.68
C ILE A 120 -19.47 20.42 8.20
N VAL A 121 -19.15 19.12 8.17
CA VAL A 121 -20.04 18.08 8.71
C VAL A 121 -20.31 18.30 10.20
N LYS A 122 -19.29 18.69 10.96
CA LYS A 122 -19.40 18.98 12.39
C LYS A 122 -20.30 20.20 12.64
N GLU A 123 -20.14 21.26 11.85
CA GLU A 123 -20.96 22.47 11.95
C GLU A 123 -22.44 22.19 11.66
N ILE A 124 -22.73 21.46 10.58
CA ILE A 124 -24.09 21.03 10.23
C ILE A 124 -24.69 20.18 11.35
N LYS A 125 -23.92 19.23 11.91
CA LYS A 125 -24.38 18.41 13.05
C LYS A 125 -24.69 19.27 14.27
N ASN A 126 -23.83 20.22 14.60
CA ASN A 126 -24.04 21.12 15.73
C ASN A 126 -25.29 21.98 15.54
N PHE A 127 -25.53 22.49 14.33
CA PHE A 127 -26.73 23.27 14.02
C PHE A 127 -28.01 22.46 14.26
N TYR A 128 -28.08 21.22 13.78
CA TYR A 128 -29.25 20.37 13.99
C TYR A 128 -29.33 19.78 15.41
N GLN A 129 -28.25 19.78 16.19
CA GLN A 129 -28.27 19.39 17.60
C GLN A 129 -28.62 20.54 18.55
N ASP A 130 -28.70 21.78 18.06
CA ASP A 130 -29.13 22.94 18.83
C ASP A 130 -30.62 22.78 19.24
N ASP A 131 -30.89 22.91 20.54
CA ASP A 131 -32.24 22.82 21.12
C ASP A 131 -33.20 23.91 20.59
N GLY A 132 -32.66 24.99 20.01
CA GLY A 132 -33.42 26.00 19.30
C GLY A 132 -33.99 25.53 17.94
N VAL A 133 -33.38 24.51 17.34
CA VAL A 133 -33.75 23.98 16.01
C VAL A 133 -34.45 22.63 16.13
N THR A 134 -33.86 21.70 16.87
CA THR A 134 -34.46 20.38 17.12
C THR A 134 -34.47 20.08 18.60
N ARG A 135 -35.56 19.47 19.09
CA ARG A 135 -35.68 19.08 20.49
C ARG A 135 -35.64 17.57 20.62
N GLN A 136 -34.94 17.09 21.64
CA GLN A 136 -34.96 15.69 22.00
C GLN A 136 -36.26 15.37 22.73
N THR A 137 -36.87 14.23 22.41
CA THR A 137 -38.07 13.79 23.12
C THR A 137 -37.69 13.30 24.52
N SER A 138 -38.54 13.59 25.51
CA SER A 138 -38.36 13.09 26.87
C SER A 138 -38.75 11.60 27.01
N ASN A 139 -39.22 10.98 25.93
CA ASN A 139 -39.86 9.68 25.97
C ASN A 139 -38.86 8.57 25.64
N LYS A 140 -38.61 7.68 26.61
CA LYS A 140 -37.64 6.58 26.47
C LYS A 140 -37.96 5.57 25.37
N LYS A 141 -39.18 5.59 24.83
CA LYS A 141 -39.62 4.71 23.74
C LYS A 141 -39.23 5.21 22.35
N GLU A 142 -38.81 6.46 22.22
CA GLU A 142 -38.50 7.12 20.93
C GLU A 142 -36.99 7.15 20.70
N VAL A 143 -36.40 5.96 20.56
CA VAL A 143 -34.98 5.74 20.32
C VAL A 143 -34.78 4.81 19.13
N ILE A 144 -33.87 5.17 18.23
CA ILE A 144 -33.48 4.37 17.06
C ILE A 144 -32.15 3.71 17.36
N HIS A 145 -32.01 2.42 17.03
CA HIS A 145 -30.77 1.68 17.24
C HIS A 145 -30.00 1.59 15.93
N VAL A 146 -28.84 2.23 15.86
CA VAL A 146 -27.93 2.19 14.71
C VAL A 146 -26.60 1.62 15.18
N ASN A 147 -26.12 0.54 14.57
CA ASN A 147 -24.83 -0.09 14.91
C ASN A 147 -24.63 -0.36 16.42
N LYS A 148 -25.67 -0.89 17.09
CA LYS A 148 -25.69 -1.17 18.55
C LYS A 148 -25.62 0.07 19.46
N GLN A 149 -25.74 1.28 18.91
CA GLN A 149 -25.90 2.52 19.67
C GLN A 149 -27.37 2.94 19.66
N SER A 150 -27.88 3.34 20.84
CA SER A 150 -29.24 3.87 20.99
C SER A 150 -29.20 5.39 20.83
N ILE A 151 -29.87 5.90 19.79
CA ILE A 151 -29.87 7.33 19.43
C ILE A 151 -31.29 7.85 19.65
N PRO A 152 -31.49 8.86 20.53
CA PRO A 152 -32.81 9.44 20.77
C PRO A 152 -33.30 10.23 19.54
N ILE A 153 -34.58 10.09 19.22
CA ILE A 153 -35.20 10.84 18.13
C ILE A 153 -35.29 12.33 18.55
N ARG A 154 -34.86 13.21 17.65
CA ARG A 154 -35.05 14.66 17.79
C ARG A 154 -36.07 15.13 16.76
N TYR A 155 -37.00 15.98 17.17
CA TYR A 155 -38.01 16.58 16.29
C TYR A 155 -37.66 18.03 16.01
N MET A 156 -37.83 18.47 14.77
CA MET A 156 -37.74 19.88 14.43
C MET A 156 -38.98 20.62 14.94
N SER A 157 -38.78 21.68 15.72
CA SER A 157 -39.87 22.58 16.13
C SER A 157 -40.20 23.64 15.08
N LEU A 158 -39.45 23.67 13.99
CA LEU A 158 -39.49 24.68 12.93
C LEU A 158 -39.74 23.99 11.59
N THR A 159 -40.27 24.73 10.62
CA THR A 159 -40.36 24.19 9.25
C THR A 159 -38.97 24.14 8.61
N VAL A 160 -38.81 23.29 7.59
CA VAL A 160 -37.54 23.17 6.85
C VAL A 160 -37.12 24.52 6.25
N ALA A 161 -38.08 25.31 5.77
CA ALA A 161 -37.81 26.66 5.25
C ALA A 161 -37.27 27.61 6.32
N GLN A 162 -37.84 27.58 7.54
CA GLN A 162 -37.35 28.41 8.65
C GLN A 162 -35.97 27.97 9.12
N ALA A 163 -35.72 26.67 9.21
CA ALA A 163 -34.41 26.12 9.55
C ALA A 163 -33.35 26.54 8.53
N TYR A 164 -33.68 26.52 7.24
CA TYR A 164 -32.79 26.99 6.17
C TYR A 164 -32.43 28.47 6.32
N THR A 165 -33.42 29.33 6.59
CA THR A 165 -33.17 30.76 6.82
C THR A 165 -32.26 30.99 8.03
N LEU A 166 -32.48 30.27 9.14
CA LEU A 166 -31.64 30.35 10.33
C LEU A 166 -30.21 29.83 10.09
N PHE A 167 -30.07 28.80 9.27
CA PHE A 167 -28.77 28.25 8.91
C PHE A 167 -27.94 29.26 8.10
N ILE A 168 -28.55 29.90 7.09
CA ILE A 168 -27.89 30.96 6.31
C ILE A 168 -27.48 32.14 7.19
N GLN A 169 -28.29 32.52 8.18
CA GLN A 169 -27.97 33.62 9.08
C GLN A 169 -26.83 33.33 10.07
N LYS A 170 -26.54 32.04 10.33
CA LYS A 170 -25.46 31.61 11.22
C LYS A 170 -24.12 31.39 10.50
N LEU A 171 -24.15 31.20 9.19
CA LEU A 171 -22.98 31.17 8.30
C LEU A 171 -22.45 32.59 8.05
#